data_AF-A0A388PZ38-F1
#
_entry.id   AF-A0A388PZ38-F1
#
_cell.length_a   1.000
_cell.length_b   1.000
_cell.length_c   1.000
_cell.angle_alpha   90.00
_cell.angle_beta   90.00
_cell.angle_gamma   90.00
#
_symmetry.space_group_name_H-M   'P 1'
#
loop_
_entity.id
_entity.type
_entity.pdbx_description
1 polymer ?
#
loop_
_entity_poly.entity_id
_entity_poly.type
_entity_poly.pdbx_seq_one_letter_code
_entity_poly.pdbx_strand_id
1 'polypeptide(L)'
;MIIECACKKYKFAVKAEEIGINGRVVQCGVCDQKWFQEPASTEEFKILKENFLKNEEVKEEINNSRKEKNITKKNYVPIKYKNKSKFNFNKIFIIIFIILIICLILFYENKEQIIIKYPNLSDIYNLFDEFIEYLKEYYSDFIKILFPK
;
A
#
# COMPACT_ATOMS: atom_id res chain seq x y z
N MET A 1 -11.50 -23.93 -8.40
CA MET A 1 -10.78 -24.50 -7.24
C MET A 1 -10.91 -23.59 -6.03
N ILE A 2 -10.82 -24.14 -4.81
CA ILE A 2 -10.73 -23.33 -3.59
C ILE A 2 -9.27 -23.28 -3.17
N ILE A 3 -8.74 -22.08 -2.90
CA ILE A 3 -7.38 -21.86 -2.42
C ILE A 3 -7.41 -21.25 -1.02
N GLU A 4 -6.45 -21.62 -0.18
CA GLU A 4 -6.34 -21.17 1.20
C GLU A 4 -5.19 -20.16 1.36
N CYS A 5 -5.42 -19.11 2.14
CA CYS A 5 -4.42 -18.10 2.44
C CYS A 5 -3.27 -18.68 3.28
N ALA A 6 -2.05 -18.18 3.09
CA ALA A 6 -0.89 -18.52 3.92
C ALA A 6 -1.12 -18.34 5.44
N CYS A 7 -1.97 -17.38 5.84
CA CYS A 7 -2.33 -17.17 7.24
C CYS A 7 -3.38 -18.16 7.80
N LYS A 8 -3.92 -19.06 6.98
CA LYS A 8 -4.91 -20.10 7.33
C LYS A 8 -6.27 -19.62 7.84
N LYS A 9 -6.58 -18.32 7.70
CA LYS A 9 -7.84 -17.71 8.17
C LYS A 9 -8.89 -17.52 7.07
N TYR A 10 -8.47 -17.59 5.80
CA TYR A 10 -9.32 -17.22 4.66
C TYR A 10 -9.17 -18.24 3.53
N LYS A 11 -10.29 -18.49 2.84
CA LYS A 11 -10.36 -19.34 1.65
C LYS A 11 -11.06 -18.59 0.52
N PHE A 12 -10.63 -18.84 -0.72
CA PHE A 12 -11.12 -18.13 -1.90
C PHE A 12 -11.51 -19.14 -2.98
N ALA A 13 -12.68 -18.94 -3.60
CA ALA A 13 -13.07 -19.67 -4.80
C ALA A 13 -12.50 -18.95 -6.03
N VAL A 14 -11.60 -19.60 -6.75
CA VAL A 14 -10.94 -19.07 -7.95
C VAL A 14 -11.09 -20.04 -9.11
N LYS A 15 -11.04 -19.50 -10.34
CA LYS A 15 -11.04 -20.31 -11.55
C LYS A 15 -9.68 -20.99 -11.74
N ALA A 16 -9.69 -22.22 -12.22
CA ALA A 16 -8.50 -23.02 -12.46
C ALA A 16 -7.56 -22.34 -13.47
N GLU A 17 -8.14 -21.77 -14.54
CA GLU A 17 -7.42 -21.15 -15.65
C GLU A 17 -6.64 -19.91 -15.21
N GLU A 18 -7.07 -19.25 -14.12
CA GLU A 18 -6.41 -18.05 -13.59
C GLU A 18 -5.12 -18.36 -12.82
N ILE A 19 -4.99 -19.58 -12.29
CA ILE A 19 -3.76 -20.06 -11.63
C ILE A 19 -2.72 -20.49 -12.68
N GLY A 20 -3.17 -21.06 -13.80
CA GLY A 20 -2.31 -21.51 -14.90
C GLY A 20 -1.66 -22.87 -14.63
N ILE A 21 -1.17 -23.51 -15.70
CA ILE A 21 -0.65 -24.90 -15.69
C ILE A 21 0.60 -25.10 -14.83
N ASN A 22 1.38 -24.05 -14.62
CA ASN A 22 2.61 -24.09 -13.83
C ASN A 22 2.39 -23.57 -12.41
N GLY A 23 1.13 -23.27 -12.03
CA GLY A 23 0.86 -22.49 -10.84
C GLY A 23 1.27 -21.02 -11.01
N ARG A 24 1.05 -20.24 -9.95
CA ARG A 24 1.49 -18.84 -9.89
C ARG A 24 1.60 -18.34 -8.46
N VAL A 25 2.34 -17.25 -8.29
CA VAL A 25 2.30 -16.48 -7.03
C VAL A 25 0.99 -15.68 -6.98
N VAL A 26 0.29 -15.79 -5.85
CA VAL A 26 -0.96 -15.08 -5.54
C VAL A 26 -0.80 -14.21 -4.29
N GLN A 27 -1.67 -13.22 -4.11
CA GLN A 27 -1.70 -12.33 -2.94
C GLN A 27 -3.09 -12.37 -2.29
N CYS A 28 -3.13 -12.44 -0.96
CA CYS A 28 -4.37 -12.38 -0.21
C CYS A 28 -4.98 -10.98 -0.26
N GLY A 29 -6.22 -10.84 -0.74
CA GLY A 29 -6.94 -9.56 -0.71
C GLY A 29 -7.43 -9.10 0.67
N VAL A 30 -7.06 -9.81 1.75
CA VAL A 30 -7.46 -9.49 3.14
C VAL A 30 -6.26 -9.17 4.04
N CYS A 31 -5.18 -9.95 3.95
CA CYS A 31 -3.99 -9.80 4.81
C CYS A 31 -2.68 -9.57 4.04
N ASP A 32 -2.74 -9.37 2.72
CA ASP A 32 -1.62 -9.03 1.83
C ASP A 32 -0.44 -10.01 1.76
N GLN A 33 -0.52 -11.15 2.43
CA GLN A 33 0.47 -12.20 2.29
C GLN A 33 0.48 -12.79 0.87
N LYS A 34 1.68 -13.14 0.40
CA LYS A 34 1.92 -13.76 -0.90
C LYS A 34 2.38 -15.20 -0.73
N TRP A 35 1.92 -16.09 -1.58
CA TRP A 35 2.37 -17.49 -1.61
C TRP A 35 2.28 -18.05 -3.02
N PHE A 36 3.00 -19.14 -3.26
CA PHE A 36 2.90 -19.89 -4.51
C PHE A 36 1.74 -20.87 -4.44
N GLN A 37 0.82 -20.77 -5.40
CA GLN A 37 -0.31 -21.67 -5.54
C GLN A 37 -0.06 -22.67 -6.66
N GLU A 38 -0.06 -23.95 -6.30
CA GLU A 38 0.03 -25.05 -7.25
C GLU A 38 -1.21 -25.11 -8.16
N PRO A 39 -1.06 -25.58 -9.41
CA PRO A 39 -2.17 -25.78 -10.34
C PRO A 39 -3.20 -26.76 -9.77
N ALA A 40 -4.46 -26.70 -10.23
CA ALA A 40 -5.42 -27.70 -9.79
C ALA A 40 -5.10 -29.06 -10.43
N SER A 41 -5.34 -30.13 -9.68
CA SER A 41 -5.03 -31.50 -10.08
C SER A 41 -6.14 -32.17 -10.90
N THR A 42 -7.17 -31.44 -11.34
CA THR A 42 -8.37 -32.02 -11.99
C THR A 42 -8.13 -32.34 -13.47
N GLU A 43 -8.89 -33.31 -14.01
CA GLU A 43 -8.97 -33.66 -15.45
C GLU A 43 -9.09 -32.43 -16.39
N GLU A 44 -9.69 -31.34 -15.94
CA GLU A 44 -9.79 -30.05 -16.66
C GLU A 44 -8.41 -29.48 -17.02
N PHE A 45 -7.38 -29.71 -16.19
CA PHE A 45 -6.00 -29.31 -16.45
C PHE A 45 -5.28 -30.19 -17.48
N LYS A 46 -5.65 -31.48 -17.61
CA LYS A 46 -5.11 -32.34 -18.68
C LYS A 46 -5.52 -31.78 -20.05
N ILE A 47 -6.78 -31.39 -20.18
CA ILE A 47 -7.32 -30.77 -21.40
C ILE A 47 -6.67 -29.40 -21.65
N LEU A 48 -6.45 -28.58 -20.61
CA LEU A 48 -5.77 -27.29 -20.75
C LEU A 48 -4.31 -27.46 -21.21
N LYS A 49 -3.60 -28.46 -20.67
CA LYS A 49 -2.21 -28.78 -21.00
C LYS A 49 -2.08 -29.35 -22.42
N GLU A 50 -2.95 -30.27 -22.82
CA GLU A 50 -3.00 -30.78 -24.20
C GLU A 50 -3.28 -29.67 -25.22
N ASN A 51 -4.20 -28.76 -24.91
CA ASN A 51 -4.46 -27.60 -25.77
C ASN A 51 -3.31 -26.59 -25.78
N PHE A 52 -2.54 -26.47 -24.69
CA PHE A 52 -1.35 -25.61 -24.66
C PHE A 52 -0.23 -26.19 -25.54
N LEU A 53 0.06 -27.49 -25.43
CA LEU A 53 1.05 -28.17 -26.27
C LEU A 53 0.67 -28.15 -27.76
N LYS A 54 -0.59 -28.43 -28.12
CA LYS A 54 -1.06 -28.33 -29.51
C LYS A 54 -0.94 -26.90 -30.07
N ASN A 55 -1.15 -25.88 -29.24
CA ASN A 55 -1.01 -24.49 -29.67
C ASN A 55 0.44 -24.03 -29.78
N GLU A 56 1.39 -24.67 -29.09
CA GLU A 56 2.83 -24.40 -29.24
C GLU A 56 3.36 -25.03 -30.54
N GLU A 57 2.98 -26.27 -30.86
CA GLU A 57 3.31 -26.93 -32.14
C GLU A 57 2.74 -26.15 -33.34
N VAL A 58 1.49 -25.66 -33.24
CA VAL A 58 0.86 -24.85 -34.30
C VAL A 58 1.45 -23.43 -34.41
N LYS A 59 2.07 -22.90 -33.35
CA LYS A 59 2.74 -21.58 -33.39
C LYS A 59 4.09 -21.61 -34.10
N GLU A 60 4.82 -22.73 -34.05
CA GLU A 60 6.06 -22.88 -34.82
C GLU A 60 5.81 -22.88 -36.33
N GLU A 61 4.68 -23.43 -36.80
CA GLU A 61 4.28 -23.36 -38.22
C GLU A 61 3.75 -21.98 -38.66
N ILE A 62 3.09 -21.23 -37.76
CA ILE A 62 2.45 -19.94 -38.10
C ILE A 62 3.40 -18.74 -38.09
N ASN A 63 4.61 -18.85 -37.53
CA ASN A 63 5.60 -17.75 -37.55
C ASN A 63 6.05 -17.33 -38.97
N ASN A 64 5.66 -18.08 -40.02
CA ASN A 64 5.87 -17.73 -41.43
C ASN A 64 4.74 -16.98 -42.14
N SER A 65 3.62 -16.62 -41.49
CA SER A 65 2.58 -15.85 -42.18
C SER A 65 1.77 -14.90 -41.29
N ARG A 66 2.12 -13.61 -41.42
CA ARG A 66 1.34 -12.37 -41.22
C ARG A 66 0.39 -12.27 -40.02
N LYS A 67 0.77 -11.33 -39.14
CA LYS A 67 -0.04 -10.63 -38.14
C LYS A 67 -1.35 -10.11 -38.73
N GLU A 68 -2.47 -10.51 -38.12
CA GLU A 68 -3.50 -9.63 -37.53
C GLU A 68 -4.58 -10.51 -36.89
N LYS A 69 -4.65 -10.55 -35.56
CA LYS A 69 -5.79 -11.16 -34.85
C LYS A 69 -6.56 -10.08 -34.11
N ASN A 70 -7.74 -9.80 -34.64
CA ASN A 70 -8.82 -9.03 -34.05
C ASN A 70 -9.06 -9.46 -32.59
N ILE A 71 -8.78 -8.54 -31.67
CA ILE A 71 -9.10 -8.69 -30.25
C ILE A 71 -10.61 -8.48 -30.10
N THR A 72 -11.35 -9.57 -29.97
CA THR A 72 -12.75 -9.52 -29.54
C THR A 72 -12.80 -8.99 -28.11
N LYS A 73 -13.22 -7.73 -27.96
CA LYS A 73 -13.52 -7.10 -26.68
C LYS A 73 -14.66 -7.89 -26.01
N LYS A 74 -14.34 -8.84 -25.14
CA LYS A 74 -15.32 -9.48 -24.26
C LYS A 74 -15.71 -8.48 -23.17
N ASN A 75 -17.00 -8.20 -23.09
CA ASN A 75 -17.60 -7.29 -22.12
C ASN A 75 -17.38 -7.82 -20.70
N TYR A 76 -16.44 -7.23 -19.97
CA TYR A 76 -16.31 -7.43 -18.53
C TYR A 76 -17.43 -6.63 -17.85
N VAL A 77 -18.33 -7.31 -17.16
CA VAL A 77 -19.23 -6.66 -16.21
C VAL A 77 -18.36 -6.22 -15.02
N PRO A 78 -18.28 -4.92 -14.70
CA PRO A 78 -17.57 -4.49 -13.51
C PRO A 78 -18.35 -4.96 -12.30
N ILE A 79 -17.79 -5.93 -11.56
CA ILE A 79 -18.30 -6.27 -10.23
C ILE A 79 -18.17 -4.99 -9.40
N LYS A 80 -19.29 -4.44 -8.92
CA LYS A 80 -19.26 -3.30 -7.98
C LYS A 80 -18.54 -3.74 -6.71
N TYR A 81 -17.25 -3.48 -6.66
CA TYR A 81 -16.49 -3.47 -5.42
C TYR A 81 -17.12 -2.40 -4.53
N LYS A 82 -17.73 -2.81 -3.41
CA LYS A 82 -17.87 -1.89 -2.28
C LYS A 82 -16.45 -1.55 -1.87
N ASN A 83 -15.99 -0.38 -2.28
CA ASN A 83 -14.75 0.21 -1.85
C ASN A 83 -14.73 0.14 -0.32
N LYS A 84 -13.93 -0.77 0.27
CA LYS A 84 -13.62 -0.68 1.70
C LYS A 84 -13.12 0.75 1.90
N SER A 85 -13.72 1.50 2.82
CA SER A 85 -13.40 2.91 2.97
C SER A 85 -11.88 3.04 3.05
N LYS A 86 -11.31 3.79 2.11
CA LYS A 86 -9.89 4.12 2.17
C LYS A 86 -9.68 4.77 3.53
N PHE A 87 -8.90 4.13 4.39
CA PHE A 87 -8.55 4.70 5.68
C PHE A 87 -7.91 6.06 5.38
N ASN A 88 -8.54 7.14 5.86
CA ASN A 88 -8.06 8.49 5.61
C ASN A 88 -6.85 8.76 6.50
N PHE A 89 -5.67 8.26 6.10
CA PHE A 89 -4.40 8.47 6.80
C PHE A 89 -4.13 9.95 7.08
N ASN A 90 -4.58 10.85 6.21
CA ASN A 90 -4.47 12.30 6.44
C ASN A 90 -5.13 12.75 7.75
N LYS A 91 -6.29 12.17 8.12
CA LYS A 91 -6.97 12.50 9.38
C LYS A 91 -6.19 11.99 10.60
N ILE A 92 -5.63 10.79 10.49
CA ILE A 92 -4.80 10.18 11.55
C ILE A 92 -3.51 10.97 11.74
N PHE A 93 -2.87 11.36 10.64
CA PHE A 93 -1.67 12.19 10.66
C PHE A 93 -1.92 13.56 11.30
N ILE A 94 -3.04 14.21 11.00
CA ILE A 94 -3.43 15.48 11.64
C ILE A 94 -3.62 15.30 13.15
N ILE A 95 -4.27 14.21 13.58
CA ILE A 95 -4.46 13.92 15.02
C ILE A 95 -3.11 13.71 15.71
N ILE A 96 -2.22 12.92 15.11
CA ILE A 96 -0.87 12.68 15.65
C ILE A 96 -0.09 14.00 15.73
N PHE A 97 -0.18 14.84 14.70
CA PHE A 97 0.48 16.14 14.67
C PHE A 97 -0.03 17.06 15.79
N ILE A 98 -1.35 17.10 16.02
CA ILE A 98 -1.94 17.87 17.12
C ILE A 98 -1.44 17.37 18.48
N ILE A 99 -1.41 16.05 18.69
CA ILE A 99 -0.89 15.46 19.95
C ILE A 99 0.57 15.84 20.16
N LEU A 100 1.40 15.78 19.11
CA LEU A 100 2.81 16.15 19.19
C LEU A 100 2.98 17.63 19.59
N ILE A 101 2.20 18.54 19.02
CA ILE A 101 2.20 19.96 19.39
C ILE A 101 1.81 20.15 20.86
N ILE A 102 0.77 19.45 21.33
CA ILE A 102 0.36 19.51 22.74
C ILE A 102 1.48 19.01 23.66
N CYS A 103 2.13 17.90 23.32
CA CYS A 103 3.27 17.38 24.09
C CYS A 103 4.41 18.39 24.17
N LEU A 104 4.73 19.09 23.08
CA LEU A 104 5.76 20.13 23.08
C LEU A 104 5.40 21.30 23.98
N ILE A 105 4.13 21.73 23.98
CA ILE A 105 3.64 22.80 24.86
C ILE A 105 3.79 22.38 26.33
N LEU A 106 3.32 21.18 26.69
CA LEU A 106 3.44 20.67 28.06
C LEU A 106 4.89 20.49 28.50
N PHE A 107 5.76 20.06 27.57
CA PHE A 107 7.20 19.93 27.81
C PHE A 107 7.85 21.29 28.07
N TYR A 108 7.42 22.34 27.37
CA TYR A 108 7.92 23.69 27.58
C TYR A 108 7.39 24.32 28.87
N GLU A 109 6.10 24.18 29.16
CA GLU A 109 5.46 24.75 30.37
C GLU A 109 6.07 24.20 31.66
N ASN A 110 6.48 22.92 31.66
CA ASN A 110 7.10 22.27 32.81
C ASN A 110 8.65 22.32 32.80
N LYS A 111 9.25 23.23 32.01
CA LYS A 111 10.71 23.37 31.85
C LYS A 111 11.47 23.33 33.17
N GLU A 112 11.09 24.16 34.13
CA GLU A 112 11.79 24.28 35.43
C GLU A 112 11.84 22.93 36.17
N GLN A 113 10.71 22.23 36.26
CA GLN A 113 10.63 20.93 36.93
C GLN A 113 11.46 19.87 36.20
N ILE A 114 11.47 19.92 34.86
CA ILE A 114 12.21 18.99 34.02
C ILE A 114 13.71 19.23 34.15
N ILE A 115 14.19 20.49 34.17
CA ILE A 115 15.61 20.82 34.32
C ILE A 115 16.12 20.43 35.71
N ILE A 116 15.32 20.65 36.77
CA ILE A 116 15.69 20.20 38.13
C ILE A 116 15.92 18.69 38.18
N LYS A 117 15.06 17.92 37.48
CA LYS A 117 15.15 16.45 37.45
C LYS A 117 16.20 15.93 36.47
N TYR A 118 16.39 16.62 35.36
CA TYR A 118 17.24 16.25 34.23
C TYR A 118 18.06 17.47 33.78
N PRO A 119 19.12 17.83 34.52
CA PRO A 119 19.89 19.04 34.24
C PRO A 119 20.60 19.02 32.87
N ASN A 120 20.85 17.85 32.31
CA ASN A 120 21.40 17.68 30.97
C ASN A 120 20.49 18.21 29.85
N LEU A 121 19.20 18.43 30.11
CA LEU A 121 18.28 19.02 29.14
C LEU A 121 18.34 20.56 29.11
N SER A 122 19.07 21.19 30.04
CA SER A 122 19.19 22.65 30.11
C SER A 122 19.66 23.26 28.78
N ASP A 123 20.72 22.70 28.19
CA ASP A 123 21.28 23.18 26.91
C ASP A 123 20.26 23.07 25.76
N ILE A 124 19.43 22.03 25.77
CA ILE A 124 18.37 21.83 24.79
C ILE A 124 17.31 22.92 24.94
N TYR A 125 16.86 23.22 26.17
CA TYR A 125 15.89 24.28 26.40
C TYR A 125 16.44 25.65 26.05
N ASN A 126 17.72 25.93 26.32
CA ASN A 126 18.34 27.19 25.94
C ASN A 126 18.34 27.37 24.42
N LEU A 127 18.68 26.32 23.67
CA LEU A 127 18.58 26.34 22.20
C LEU A 127 17.14 26.55 21.72
N PHE A 128 16.15 25.95 22.39
CA PHE A 128 14.74 26.19 22.09
C PHE A 128 14.35 27.65 22.33
N ASP A 129 14.79 28.26 23.43
CA ASP A 129 14.49 29.65 23.74
C ASP A 129 15.06 30.61 22.68
N GLU A 130 16.33 30.42 22.31
CA GLU A 130 16.96 31.19 21.22
C GLU A 130 16.20 31.04 19.91
N PHE A 131 15.76 29.82 19.58
CA PHE A 131 14.96 29.57 18.39
C PHE A 131 13.60 30.26 18.44
N ILE A 132 12.92 30.26 19.60
CA ILE A 132 11.64 30.98 19.76
C ILE A 132 11.84 32.49 19.63
N GLU A 133 12.93 33.04 20.16
CA GLU A 133 13.25 34.46 20.06
C GLU A 133 13.54 34.87 18.61
N TYR A 134 14.33 34.07 17.88
CA TYR A 134 14.52 34.21 16.44
C TYR A 134 13.18 34.18 15.70
N LEU A 135 12.34 33.17 15.94
CA LEU A 135 11.04 33.10 15.28
C LEU A 135 10.15 34.33 15.55
N LYS A 136 10.17 34.89 16.77
CA LYS A 136 9.41 36.10 17.11
C LYS A 136 9.85 37.31 16.30
N GLU A 137 11.17 37.49 16.13
CA GLU A 137 11.75 38.60 15.38
C GLU A 137 11.29 38.56 13.92
N TYR A 138 11.35 37.39 13.28
CA TYR A 138 10.99 37.22 11.87
C TYR A 138 9.49 36.95 11.64
N TYR A 139 8.69 36.78 12.70
CA TYR A 139 7.28 36.41 12.58
C TYR A 139 6.48 37.40 11.72
N SER A 140 6.68 38.70 11.92
CA SER A 140 5.96 39.74 11.17
C SER A 140 6.22 39.63 9.66
N ASP A 141 7.48 39.41 9.28
CA ASP A 141 7.87 39.32 7.88
C ASP A 141 7.46 37.98 7.26
N PHE A 142 7.50 36.90 8.04
CA PHE A 142 7.00 35.59 7.62
C PHE A 142 5.50 35.63 7.31
N ILE A 143 4.69 36.31 8.15
CA ILE A 143 3.25 36.48 7.93
C ILE A 143 2.97 37.33 6.68
N LYS A 144 3.74 38.40 6.44
CA LYS A 144 3.61 39.22 5.21
C LYS A 144 3.92 38.41 3.94
N ILE A 145 4.87 37.49 3.99
CA ILE A 145 5.23 36.63 2.84
C ILE A 145 4.15 35.57 2.59
N LEU A 146 3.56 34.98 3.64
CA LEU A 146 2.53 33.95 3.53
C LEU A 146 1.16 34.50 3.11
N PHE A 147 0.86 35.73 3.50
CA PHE A 147 -0.38 36.43 3.16
C PHE A 147 -0.06 37.78 2.49
N PRO A 148 0.48 37.78 1.27
CA PRO A 148 0.69 39.00 0.53
C PRO A 148 -0.68 39.63 0.25
N LYS A 149 -0.87 40.89 0.66
CA LYS A 149 -2.07 41.67 0.36
C LYS A 149 -2.17 41.96 -1.14
#